data_AF-A0A2A2LGX2-F1
#
_entry.id   AF-A0A2A2LGX2-F1
#
_cell.length_a   1.000
_cell.length_b   1.000
_cell.length_c   1.000
_cell.angle_alpha   90.00
_cell.angle_beta   90.00
_cell.angle_gamma   90.00
#
_symmetry.space_group_name_H-M   'P 1'
#
loop_
_entity.id
_entity.type
_entity.pdbx_description
1 polymer ?
#
loop_
_entity_poly.entity_id
_entity_poly.type
_entity_poly.pdbx_seq_one_letter_code
_entity_poly.pdbx_strand_id
1 'polypeptide(L)'
;MPPKPKYDSTLMNACRELSVRWLSDQPPSDSTGFDQMSTAQKIATLTFIRSSGKFTSTKMPTITSLYKLDTTKNAEMKFSWLMMGLGTKWEPAILPALSFVLAVGRMKYAKPIYKNLFLWPLSRDRAVAQFKQQIPSMHPITASVIQKLLNETVNPSVSK
;
A
#
# COMPACT_ATOMS: atom_id res chain seq x y z
N MET A 1 27.42 -5.58 6.35
CA MET A 1 26.73 -6.12 5.16
C MET A 1 27.76 -6.59 4.16
N PRO A 2 27.57 -7.73 3.46
CA PRO A 2 28.47 -8.16 2.39
C PRO A 2 28.48 -7.14 1.23
N PRO A 3 29.55 -7.11 0.41
CA PRO A 3 29.61 -6.23 -0.76
C PRO A 3 28.49 -6.56 -1.74
N LYS A 4 27.81 -5.52 -2.25
CA LYS A 4 26.63 -5.68 -3.11
C LYS A 4 27.04 -6.31 -4.45
N PRO A 5 26.39 -7.40 -4.88
CA PRO A 5 26.58 -7.92 -6.23
C PRO A 5 26.18 -6.89 -7.29
N LYS A 6 26.86 -6.90 -8.45
CA LYS A 6 26.46 -6.12 -9.62
C LYS A 6 25.35 -6.87 -10.34
N TYR A 7 24.14 -6.35 -10.30
CA TYR A 7 22.99 -6.88 -11.03
C TYR A 7 22.80 -6.11 -12.34
N ASP A 8 22.30 -6.79 -13.38
CA ASP A 8 21.80 -6.12 -14.58
C ASP A 8 20.56 -5.28 -14.21
N SER A 9 20.64 -3.98 -14.43
CA SER A 9 19.59 -3.01 -14.08
C SER A 9 18.70 -2.62 -15.24
N THR A 10 18.87 -3.19 -16.43
CA THR A 10 18.18 -2.78 -17.66
C THR A 10 16.65 -2.76 -17.49
N LEU A 11 16.07 -3.84 -16.96
CA LEU A 11 14.63 -3.93 -16.70
C LEU A 11 14.14 -2.97 -15.61
N MET A 12 15.02 -2.60 -14.68
CA MET A 12 14.70 -1.72 -13.56
C MET A 12 14.70 -0.24 -13.96
N ASN A 13 15.43 0.12 -15.02
CA ASN A 13 15.50 1.50 -15.50
C ASN A 13 14.13 2.01 -15.97
N ALA A 14 13.41 1.21 -16.77
CA ALA A 14 12.06 1.56 -17.21
C ALA A 14 11.08 1.78 -16.03
N CYS A 15 11.17 0.94 -14.98
CA CYS A 15 10.37 1.10 -13.76
C CYS A 15 10.71 2.40 -13.02
N ARG A 16 12.01 2.73 -12.91
CA ARG A 16 12.47 3.96 -12.26
C ARG A 16 12.04 5.19 -13.03
N GLU A 17 12.24 5.21 -14.34
CA GLU A 17 11.84 6.33 -15.20
C GLU A 17 10.34 6.63 -15.08
N LEU A 18 9.50 5.59 -15.20
CA LEU A 18 8.05 5.77 -15.04
C LEU A 18 7.68 6.24 -13.63
N SER A 19 8.35 5.72 -12.60
CA SER A 19 8.12 6.17 -11.23
C SER A 19 8.50 7.64 -11.04
N VAL A 20 9.63 8.10 -11.60
CA VAL A 20 10.08 9.50 -11.50
C VAL A 20 9.07 10.43 -12.17
N ARG A 21 8.50 10.05 -13.33
CA ARG A 21 7.45 10.84 -13.98
C ARG A 21 6.24 11.03 -13.06
N TRP A 22 5.77 9.98 -12.39
CA TRP A 22 4.69 10.10 -11.40
C TRP A 22 5.02 11.00 -10.22
N LEU A 23 6.29 11.10 -9.83
CA LEU A 23 6.74 11.95 -8.73
C LEU A 23 6.97 13.40 -9.16
N SER A 24 7.09 13.67 -10.45
CA SER A 24 7.22 15.02 -11.03
C SER A 24 5.87 15.75 -11.14
N ASP A 25 5.89 17.04 -11.46
CA ASP A 25 4.67 17.84 -11.63
C ASP A 25 3.86 17.46 -12.88
N GLN A 26 4.47 16.72 -13.82
CA GLN A 26 3.85 16.27 -15.06
C GLN A 26 3.74 14.72 -15.06
N PRO A 27 2.71 14.15 -14.41
CA PRO A 27 2.50 12.71 -14.43
C PRO A 27 2.16 12.21 -15.85
N PRO A 28 2.34 10.91 -16.12
CA PRO A 28 1.92 10.32 -17.40
C PRO A 28 0.44 10.59 -17.70
N SER A 29 0.14 10.91 -18.97
CA SER A 29 -1.23 11.12 -19.46
C SER A 29 -1.92 9.84 -19.90
N ASP A 30 -1.18 8.75 -20.13
CA ASP A 30 -1.69 7.47 -20.60
C ASP A 30 -1.11 6.27 -19.82
N SER A 31 -1.62 5.07 -20.14
CA SER A 31 -1.18 3.81 -19.54
C SER A 31 -0.17 3.04 -20.39
N THR A 32 0.20 3.52 -21.58
CA THR A 32 0.97 2.77 -22.60
C THR A 32 2.26 2.20 -22.03
N GLY A 33 3.06 3.03 -21.34
CA GLY A 33 4.32 2.60 -20.75
C GLY A 33 4.15 1.63 -19.57
N PHE A 34 3.02 1.69 -18.87
CA PHE A 34 2.71 0.74 -17.79
C PHE A 34 2.17 -0.58 -18.36
N ASP A 35 1.33 -0.54 -19.39
CA ASP A 35 0.68 -1.72 -19.94
C ASP A 35 1.66 -2.68 -20.60
N GLN A 36 2.71 -2.15 -21.25
CA GLN A 36 3.81 -2.90 -21.86
C GLN A 36 4.74 -3.55 -20.82
N MET A 37 4.69 -3.14 -19.56
CA MET A 37 5.50 -3.75 -18.50
C MET A 37 4.99 -5.13 -18.11
N SER A 38 5.92 -6.03 -17.81
CA SER A 38 5.60 -7.29 -17.13
C SER A 38 4.96 -7.04 -15.75
N THR A 39 4.27 -8.04 -15.21
CA THR A 39 3.67 -7.95 -13.86
C THR A 39 4.70 -7.59 -12.78
N ALA A 40 5.92 -8.14 -12.87
CA ALA A 40 6.99 -7.83 -11.93
C ALA A 40 7.43 -6.36 -12.03
N GLN A 41 7.56 -5.83 -13.25
CA GLN A 41 7.88 -4.43 -13.49
C GLN A 41 6.76 -3.50 -13.01
N LYS A 42 5.49 -3.83 -13.25
CA LYS A 42 4.33 -3.08 -12.74
C LYS A 42 4.39 -2.97 -11.20
N ILE A 43 4.62 -4.09 -10.52
CA ILE A 43 4.76 -4.13 -9.05
C ILE A 43 5.97 -3.30 -8.60
N ALA A 44 7.11 -3.43 -9.28
CA ALA A 44 8.31 -2.67 -8.95
C ALA A 44 8.10 -1.15 -9.11
N THR A 45 7.46 -0.71 -10.19
CA THR A 45 7.10 0.70 -10.43
C THR A 45 6.23 1.24 -9.30
N LEU A 46 5.12 0.57 -8.95
CA LEU A 46 4.25 0.98 -7.85
C LEU A 46 5.01 1.00 -6.51
N THR A 47 5.90 0.04 -6.30
CA THR A 47 6.75 -0.02 -5.10
C THR A 47 7.72 1.17 -5.03
N PHE A 48 8.33 1.58 -6.14
CA PHE A 48 9.19 2.76 -6.19
C PHE A 48 8.41 4.04 -5.90
N ILE A 49 7.24 4.22 -6.52
CA ILE A 49 6.37 5.37 -6.26
C ILE A 49 6.04 5.44 -4.77
N ARG A 50 5.56 4.33 -4.19
CA ARG A 50 5.22 4.22 -2.77
C ARG A 50 6.41 4.52 -1.85
N SER A 51 7.59 3.98 -2.16
CA SER A 51 8.77 4.10 -1.29
C SER A 51 9.47 5.45 -1.38
N SER A 52 9.10 6.28 -2.37
CA SER A 52 9.70 7.61 -2.55
C SER A 52 9.34 8.62 -1.46
N GLY A 53 8.19 8.46 -0.81
CA GLY A 53 7.64 9.45 0.13
C GLY A 53 7.20 10.79 -0.50
N LYS A 54 7.34 10.95 -1.81
CA LYS A 54 7.04 12.21 -2.55
C LYS A 54 5.70 12.17 -3.30
N PHE A 55 5.02 11.03 -3.29
CA PHE A 55 3.73 10.87 -3.95
C PHE A 55 2.62 11.57 -3.15
N THR A 56 1.66 12.18 -3.85
CA THR A 56 0.59 13.01 -3.25
C THR A 56 -0.79 12.45 -3.51
N SER A 57 -1.76 12.76 -2.64
CA SER A 57 -3.15 12.32 -2.79
C SER A 57 -3.83 12.87 -4.05
N THR A 58 -3.41 14.04 -4.53
CA THR A 58 -3.92 14.66 -5.76
C THR A 58 -3.75 13.79 -7.00
N LYS A 59 -2.72 12.94 -7.02
CA LYS A 59 -2.41 12.02 -8.13
C LYS A 59 -3.09 10.65 -7.98
N MET A 60 -3.70 10.36 -6.82
CA MET A 60 -4.36 9.07 -6.58
C MET A 60 -5.50 8.78 -7.57
N PRO A 61 -6.43 9.71 -7.88
CA PRO A 61 -7.49 9.44 -8.84
C PRO A 61 -6.94 9.07 -10.22
N THR A 62 -5.96 9.84 -10.70
CA THR A 62 -5.35 9.63 -12.02
C THR A 62 -4.63 8.29 -12.12
N ILE A 63 -3.76 7.95 -11.16
CA ILE A 63 -3.04 6.67 -11.20
C ILE A 63 -3.97 5.47 -11.02
N THR A 64 -5.03 5.63 -10.22
CA THR A 64 -6.03 4.57 -10.01
C THR A 64 -6.77 4.27 -11.30
N SER A 65 -7.25 5.30 -12.00
CA SER A 65 -7.99 5.16 -13.25
C SER A 65 -7.10 4.65 -14.39
N LEU A 66 -5.94 5.29 -14.61
CA LEU A 66 -5.02 4.91 -15.69
C LEU A 66 -4.57 3.46 -15.59
N TYR A 67 -4.27 2.97 -14.38
CA TYR A 67 -3.73 1.62 -14.17
C TYR A 67 -4.75 0.61 -13.63
N LYS A 68 -6.03 1.01 -13.51
CA LYS A 68 -7.14 0.16 -13.03
C LYS A 68 -6.80 -0.56 -11.70
N LEU A 69 -6.16 0.15 -10.78
CA LEU A 69 -5.60 -0.43 -9.55
C LEU A 69 -6.66 -0.78 -8.50
N ASP A 70 -7.83 -0.15 -8.59
CA ASP A 70 -8.99 -0.44 -7.76
C ASP A 70 -9.66 -1.78 -8.14
N THR A 71 -9.60 -2.17 -9.41
CA THR A 71 -10.20 -3.42 -9.93
C THR A 71 -9.19 -4.56 -10.10
N THR A 72 -7.91 -4.33 -9.82
CA THR A 72 -6.87 -5.34 -9.97
C THR A 72 -7.07 -6.54 -9.04
N LYS A 73 -6.93 -7.75 -9.59
CA LYS A 73 -6.94 -9.01 -8.83
C LYS A 73 -5.57 -9.37 -8.24
N ASN A 74 -4.51 -8.69 -8.66
CA ASN A 74 -3.17 -8.96 -8.16
C ASN A 74 -2.98 -8.35 -6.77
N ALA A 75 -2.77 -9.19 -5.77
CA ALA A 75 -2.66 -8.77 -4.37
C ALA A 75 -1.48 -7.80 -4.11
N GLU A 76 -0.34 -7.94 -4.80
CA GLU A 76 0.83 -7.08 -4.60
C GLU A 76 0.61 -5.68 -5.19
N MET A 77 -0.03 -5.60 -6.36
CA MET A 77 -0.42 -4.32 -6.97
C MET A 77 -1.50 -3.63 -6.13
N LYS A 78 -2.54 -4.38 -5.74
CA LYS A 78 -3.61 -3.88 -4.86
C LYS A 78 -3.04 -3.37 -3.53
N PHE A 79 -2.14 -4.15 -2.92
CA PHE A 79 -1.47 -3.76 -1.68
C PHE A 79 -0.66 -2.46 -1.84
N SER A 80 0.12 -2.33 -2.91
CA SER A 80 0.91 -1.13 -3.17
C SER A 80 0.02 0.11 -3.33
N TRP A 81 -1.08 -0.02 -4.09
CA TRP A 81 -2.09 1.03 -4.25
C TRP A 81 -2.76 1.43 -2.93
N LEU A 82 -3.18 0.45 -2.11
CA LEU A 82 -3.75 0.71 -0.78
C LEU A 82 -2.77 1.45 0.12
N MET A 83 -1.51 1.02 0.15
CA MET A 83 -0.49 1.66 0.98
C MET A 83 -0.16 3.07 0.49
N MET A 84 -0.19 3.34 -0.82
CA MET A 84 -0.08 4.70 -1.35
C MET A 84 -1.25 5.56 -0.88
N GLY A 85 -2.49 5.10 -1.09
CA GLY A 85 -3.69 5.85 -0.71
C GLY A 85 -3.77 6.14 0.79
N LEU A 86 -3.53 5.14 1.63
CA LEU A 86 -3.50 5.31 3.08
C LEU A 86 -2.35 6.22 3.54
N GLY A 87 -1.17 6.08 2.91
CA GLY A 87 0.01 6.90 3.20
C GLY A 87 -0.21 8.38 2.86
N THR A 88 -0.93 8.67 1.78
CA THR A 88 -1.28 10.04 1.37
C THR A 88 -2.60 10.55 1.94
N LYS A 89 -3.26 9.80 2.84
CA LYS A 89 -4.57 10.14 3.42
C LYS A 89 -5.67 10.36 2.36
N TRP A 90 -5.69 9.53 1.32
CA TRP A 90 -6.73 9.55 0.28
C TRP A 90 -7.92 8.69 0.71
N GLU A 91 -9.01 9.34 1.12
CA GLU A 91 -10.19 8.71 1.76
C GLU A 91 -10.78 7.52 0.99
N PRO A 92 -10.87 7.55 -0.36
CA PRO A 92 -11.39 6.41 -1.12
C PRO A 92 -10.62 5.09 -0.93
N ALA A 93 -9.40 5.11 -0.38
CA ALA A 93 -8.65 3.90 -0.06
C ALA A 93 -9.13 3.18 1.23
N ILE A 94 -9.90 3.84 2.11
CA ILE A 94 -10.28 3.29 3.42
C ILE A 94 -11.12 2.02 3.27
N LEU A 95 -12.23 2.09 2.52
CA LEU A 95 -13.13 0.94 2.35
C LEU A 95 -12.43 -0.23 1.61
N PRO A 96 -11.72 0.00 0.49
CA PRO A 96 -10.94 -1.05 -0.14
C PRO A 96 -9.87 -1.67 0.76
N ALA A 97 -9.22 -0.89 1.62
CA ALA A 97 -8.23 -1.40 2.56
C ALA A 97 -8.85 -2.32 3.60
N LEU A 98 -9.99 -1.92 4.16
CA LEU A 98 -10.76 -2.70 5.12
C LEU A 98 -11.25 -4.02 4.52
N SER A 99 -11.77 -4.01 3.30
CA SER A 99 -12.19 -5.24 2.61
C SER A 99 -11.01 -6.14 2.29
N PHE A 100 -9.87 -5.58 1.88
CA PHE A 100 -8.69 -6.34 1.48
C PHE A 100 -8.06 -7.11 2.65
N VAL A 101 -7.99 -6.52 3.84
CA VAL A 101 -7.41 -7.22 5.01
C VAL A 101 -8.25 -8.40 5.47
N LEU A 102 -9.58 -8.35 5.29
CA LEU A 102 -10.47 -9.48 5.58
C LEU A 102 -10.33 -10.58 4.53
N ALA A 103 -10.23 -10.21 3.25
CA ALA A 103 -10.15 -11.17 2.16
C ALA A 103 -8.84 -11.98 2.14
N VAL A 104 -7.70 -11.33 2.48
CA VAL A 104 -6.38 -11.97 2.31
C VAL A 104 -5.81 -12.55 3.60
N GLY A 105 -6.02 -11.90 4.75
CA GLY A 105 -5.54 -12.36 6.07
C GLY A 105 -4.00 -12.49 6.25
N ARG A 106 -3.20 -12.36 5.18
CA ARG A 106 -1.74 -12.51 5.23
C ARG A 106 -1.08 -11.34 5.94
N MET A 107 -0.29 -11.62 6.97
CA MET A 107 0.36 -10.62 7.81
C MET A 107 1.26 -9.63 7.06
N LYS A 108 1.86 -10.05 5.94
CA LYS A 108 2.61 -9.17 5.01
C LYS A 108 1.79 -7.93 4.62
N TYR A 109 0.47 -8.09 4.45
CA TYR A 109 -0.42 -7.02 4.05
C TYR A 109 -1.25 -6.47 5.22
N ALA A 110 -1.82 -7.37 6.03
CA ALA A 110 -2.75 -6.99 7.09
C ALA A 110 -2.08 -6.05 8.11
N LYS A 111 -0.87 -6.37 8.59
CA LYS A 111 -0.17 -5.56 9.60
C LYS A 111 0.09 -4.11 9.14
N PRO A 112 0.73 -3.85 7.98
CA PRO A 112 0.96 -2.48 7.54
C PRO A 112 -0.34 -1.71 7.19
N ILE A 113 -1.38 -2.39 6.68
CA ILE A 113 -2.67 -1.74 6.40
C ILE A 113 -3.36 -1.33 7.69
N TYR A 114 -3.53 -2.24 8.65
CA TYR A 114 -4.14 -1.93 9.95
C TYR A 114 -3.37 -0.83 10.67
N LYS A 115 -2.03 -0.83 10.61
CA LYS A 115 -1.21 0.25 11.19
C LYS A 115 -1.61 1.62 10.64
N ASN A 116 -1.72 1.75 9.32
CA ASN A 116 -2.09 3.01 8.70
C ASN A 116 -3.54 3.42 9.02
N LEU A 117 -4.46 2.45 9.03
CA LEU A 117 -5.86 2.69 9.36
C LEU A 117 -6.05 3.15 10.80
N PHE A 118 -5.34 2.54 11.75
CA PHE A 118 -5.40 2.93 13.16
C PHE A 118 -4.77 4.30 13.42
N LEU A 119 -3.66 4.62 12.74
CA LEU A 119 -2.97 5.91 12.87
C LEU A 119 -3.69 7.07 12.17
N TRP A 120 -4.72 6.79 11.37
CA TRP A 120 -5.48 7.83 10.69
C TRP A 120 -6.82 8.06 11.38
N PRO A 121 -7.05 9.23 12.03
CA PRO A 121 -8.27 9.50 12.77
C PRO A 121 -9.56 9.19 11.99
N LEU A 122 -9.62 9.59 10.72
CA LEU A 122 -10.80 9.38 9.87
C LEU A 122 -11.18 7.91 9.66
N SER A 123 -10.19 7.00 9.65
CA SER A 123 -10.44 5.56 9.44
C SER A 123 -10.42 4.73 10.73
N ARG A 124 -9.96 5.30 11.84
CA ARG A 124 -9.61 4.55 13.05
C ARG A 124 -10.82 3.82 13.62
N ASP A 125 -11.92 4.52 13.88
CA ASP A 125 -13.08 3.93 14.55
C ASP A 125 -13.67 2.79 13.73
N ARG A 126 -13.79 2.97 12.42
CA ARG A 126 -14.26 1.93 11.50
C ARG A 126 -13.31 0.73 11.47
N ALA A 127 -12.00 0.96 11.44
CA ALA A 127 -11.01 -0.11 11.46
C ALA A 127 -11.00 -0.89 12.77
N VAL A 128 -11.16 -0.22 13.91
CA VAL A 128 -11.24 -0.85 15.23
C VAL A 128 -12.51 -1.68 15.35
N ALA A 129 -13.66 -1.13 14.94
CA ALA A 129 -14.93 -1.84 14.97
C ALA A 129 -14.87 -3.11 14.13
N GLN A 130 -14.40 -3.00 12.88
CA GLN A 130 -14.26 -4.16 11.99
C GLN A 130 -13.25 -5.19 12.54
N PHE A 131 -12.10 -4.74 13.04
CA PHE A 131 -11.11 -5.64 13.63
C PHE A 131 -11.71 -6.45 14.77
N LYS A 132 -12.36 -5.79 15.74
CA LYS A 132 -12.98 -6.47 16.90
C LYS A 132 -14.04 -7.48 16.49
N GLN A 133 -14.88 -7.14 15.51
CA GLN A 133 -15.91 -8.07 14.98
C GLN A 133 -15.31 -9.30 14.30
N GLN A 134 -14.09 -9.18 13.76
CA GLN A 134 -13.46 -10.23 12.95
C GLN A 134 -12.44 -11.06 13.73
N ILE A 135 -12.15 -10.73 15.00
CA ILE A 135 -11.29 -11.52 15.89
C ILE A 135 -11.67 -13.02 15.88
N PRO A 136 -12.95 -13.43 15.97
CA PRO A 136 -13.32 -14.85 15.99
C PRO A 136 -12.95 -15.61 14.71
N SER A 137 -12.92 -14.91 13.57
CA SER A 137 -12.61 -15.50 12.26
C SER A 137 -11.11 -15.44 11.91
N MET A 138 -10.31 -14.72 12.70
CA MET A 138 -8.88 -14.57 12.47
C MET A 138 -8.07 -15.70 13.12
N HIS A 139 -6.95 -16.06 12.50
CA HIS A 139 -5.97 -16.91 13.16
C HIS A 139 -5.49 -16.25 14.48
N PRO A 140 -5.41 -16.98 15.62
CA PRO A 140 -5.12 -16.38 16.93
C PRO A 140 -3.84 -15.54 16.98
N ILE A 141 -2.79 -15.98 16.28
CA ILE A 141 -1.52 -15.22 16.18
C ILE A 141 -1.74 -13.88 15.44
N THR A 142 -2.51 -13.88 14.35
CA THR A 142 -2.83 -12.66 13.60
C THR A 142 -3.61 -11.70 14.48
N ALA A 143 -4.66 -12.16 15.16
CA ALA A 143 -5.45 -11.34 16.08
C ALA A 143 -4.58 -10.74 17.18
N SER A 144 -3.72 -11.54 17.81
CA SER A 144 -2.78 -11.07 18.86
C SER A 144 -1.84 -9.98 18.36
N VAL A 145 -1.23 -10.15 17.18
CA VAL A 145 -0.31 -9.15 16.61
C VAL A 145 -1.04 -7.86 16.25
N ILE A 146 -2.24 -7.93 15.67
CA ILE A 146 -3.01 -6.73 15.32
C ILE A 146 -3.58 -6.05 16.56
N GLN A 147 -3.96 -6.80 17.60
CA GLN A 147 -4.39 -6.24 18.88
C GLN A 147 -3.25 -5.49 19.57
N LYS A 148 -2.04 -6.07 19.59
CA LYS A 148 -0.84 -5.38 20.10
C LYS A 148 -0.58 -4.08 19.32
N LEU A 149 -0.64 -4.14 17.99
CA LEU A 149 -0.50 -2.97 17.13
C LEU A 149 -1.54 -1.89 17.43
N LEU A 150 -2.81 -2.27 17.64
CA LEU A 150 -3.86 -1.32 18.01
C LEU A 150 -3.50 -0.58 19.30
N ASN A 151 -3.06 -1.30 20.33
CA ASN A 151 -2.68 -0.72 21.62
C ASN A 151 -1.48 0.25 21.48
N GLU A 152 -0.47 -0.11 20.70
CA GLU A 152 0.69 0.76 20.40
C GLU A 152 0.28 2.08 19.74
N THR A 153 -0.75 2.07 18.89
CA THR A 153 -1.24 3.30 18.25
C THR A 153 -2.08 4.21 19.16
N VAL A 154 -2.49 3.73 20.34
CA VAL A 154 -3.17 4.54 21.37
C VAL A 154 -2.14 5.30 22.22
N ASN A 155 -1.00 4.67 22.53
CA ASN A 155 0.00 5.17 23.47
C ASN A 155 1.37 5.34 22.79
N PRO A 156 1.62 6.45 22.06
CA PRO A 156 2.90 6.67 21.39
C PRO A 156 4.10 6.84 22.35
N SER A 157 3.89 6.87 23.67
CA SER A 157 4.90 7.10 24.71
C SER A 157 5.56 5.83 25.28
N VAL A 158 5.22 4.62 24.81
CA VAL A 158 5.83 3.37 25.30
C VAL A 158 6.43 2.57 24.16
N SER A 159 7.49 3.11 23.54
CA SER A 159 8.45 2.32 22.76
C SER A 159 9.77 3.09 22.74
N LYS A 160 10.58 2.86 23.77
CA LYS A 160 12.05 3.02 23.72
C LYS A 160 12.64 1.73 23.17
#